data_AF-A0A9X9Q3B6-F1
#
_entry.id   AF-A0A9X9Q3B6-F1
#
_cell.length_a   1.000
_cell.length_b   1.000
_cell.length_c   1.000
_cell.angle_alpha   90.00
_cell.angle_beta   90.00
_cell.angle_gamma   90.00
#
_symmetry.space_group_name_H-M   'P 1'
#
loop_
_entity.id
_entity.type
_entity.pdbx_description
1 polymer ?
#
loop_
_entity_poly.entity_id
_entity_poly.type
_entity_poly.pdbx_seq_one_letter_code
_entity_poly.pdbx_strand_id
1 'polypeptide(L)'
;MNVLFSCHVRKVNRFSKVEDRAIFVTDRHLYKMDPTKQYKVMKTIPLYNLTGLSVSNGKDQLVVFHTKDNKDLIVCLFSKQPTHESRIGELVGVLVNHFK
;
A
#
# COMPACT_ATOMS: atom_id res chain seq x y z
N MET A 1 9.79 -16.09 3.88
CA MET A 1 8.85 -14.96 3.76
C MET A 1 9.58 -13.75 4.25
N ASN A 2 10.06 -12.93 3.33
CA ASN A 2 10.76 -11.70 3.66
C ASN A 2 9.77 -10.53 3.67
N VAL A 3 9.86 -9.69 4.69
CA VAL A 3 9.11 -8.43 4.75
C VAL A 3 9.84 -7.41 3.90
N LEU A 4 9.11 -6.81 2.96
CA LEU A 4 9.63 -5.80 2.05
C LEU A 4 9.28 -4.39 2.54
N PHE A 5 8.02 -4.16 2.88
CA PHE A 5 7.55 -2.83 3.27
C PHE A 5 6.31 -2.93 4.16
N SER A 6 6.11 -1.95 5.04
CA SER A 6 4.87 -1.82 5.81
C SER A 6 4.59 -0.37 6.13
N CYS A 7 3.30 0.00 6.11
CA CYS A 7 2.88 1.36 6.40
C CYS A 7 1.43 1.42 6.86
N HIS A 8 1.12 2.36 7.75
CA HIS A 8 -0.25 2.78 7.97
C HIS A 8 -0.70 3.63 6.78
N VAL A 9 -1.96 3.50 6.39
CA VAL A 9 -2.48 4.18 5.21
C VAL A 9 -3.89 4.68 5.44
N ARG A 10 -4.26 5.73 4.70
CA ARG A 10 -5.65 6.10 4.51
C ARG A 10 -6.16 5.47 3.23
N LYS A 11 -7.11 4.55 3.35
CA LYS A 11 -7.73 3.88 2.21
C LYS A 11 -8.98 4.65 1.81
N VAL A 12 -9.05 5.04 0.54
CA VAL A 12 -10.25 5.66 -0.05
C VAL A 12 -11.09 4.58 -0.75
N ASN A 13 -12.41 4.58 -0.56
CA ASN A 13 -13.31 3.68 -1.29
C ASN A 13 -13.98 4.40 -2.46
N ARG A 14 -14.72 3.65 -3.31
CA ARG A 14 -15.47 4.21 -4.45
C ARG A 14 -16.58 5.19 -4.09
N PHE A 15 -16.91 5.29 -2.79
CA PHE A 15 -17.89 6.21 -2.23
C PHE A 15 -17.22 7.35 -1.45
N SER A 16 -15.93 7.61 -1.71
CA SER A 16 -15.12 8.64 -1.05
C SER A 16 -15.00 8.51 0.48
N LYS A 17 -15.39 7.37 1.06
CA LYS A 17 -15.17 7.08 2.48
C LYS A 17 -13.70 6.77 2.70
N VAL A 18 -13.11 7.49 3.64
CA VAL A 18 -11.73 7.29 4.10
C VAL A 18 -11.74 6.38 5.33
N GLU A 19 -10.90 5.36 5.33
CA GLU A 19 -10.72 4.46 6.46
C GLU A 19 -9.24 4.22 6.73
N ASP A 20 -8.87 4.22 8.02
CA ASP A 20 -7.51 3.84 8.43
C ASP A 20 -7.29 2.34 8.23
N ARG A 21 -6.24 2.02 7.50
CA ARG A 21 -5.80 0.65 7.20
C ARG A 21 -4.29 0.56 7.37
N ALA A 22 -3.76 -0.65 7.23
CA ALA A 22 -2.34 -0.87 7.08
C ALA A 22 -2.09 -1.67 5.80
N ILE A 23 -0.97 -1.39 5.13
CA ILE A 23 -0.42 -2.27 4.10
C ILE A 23 0.82 -2.97 4.62
N PHE A 24 0.96 -4.23 4.24
CA PHE A 24 2.12 -5.06 4.55
C PHE A 24 2.50 -5.82 3.29
N VAL A 25 3.73 -5.61 2.83
CA VAL A 25 4.24 -6.16 1.59
C VAL A 25 5.32 -7.17 1.95
N THR A 26 5.16 -8.39 1.45
CA THR A 26 6.16 -9.45 1.53
C THR A 26 6.70 -9.75 0.14
N ASP A 27 7.69 -10.63 0.07
CA ASP A 27 8.20 -11.24 -1.17
C ASP A 27 7.16 -12.02 -2.01
N ARG A 28 5.91 -12.18 -1.54
CA ARG A 28 4.86 -12.92 -2.26
C ARG A 28 3.54 -12.21 -2.34
N HIS A 29 3.19 -11.38 -1.35
CA HIS A 29 1.87 -10.80 -1.24
C HIS A 29 1.90 -9.36 -0.72
N LEU A 30 0.94 -8.58 -1.20
CA LEU A 30 0.49 -7.33 -0.62
C LEU A 30 -0.78 -7.59 0.21
N TYR A 31 -0.71 -7.30 1.50
CA TYR A 31 -1.81 -7.43 2.45
C TYR A 31 -2.38 -6.06 2.78
N LYS A 32 -3.71 -5.94 2.75
CA LYS A 32 -4.45 -4.83 3.35
C LYS A 32 -5.07 -5.30 4.65
N MET A 33 -4.76 -4.62 5.75
CA MET A 33 -5.14 -5.02 7.11
C MET A 33 -5.92 -3.92 7.82
N ASP A 34 -6.69 -4.32 8.84
CA ASP A 34 -7.39 -3.41 9.74
C ASP A 34 -6.63 -3.30 11.07
N PRO A 35 -5.92 -2.17 11.32
CA PRO A 35 -5.14 -2.00 12.55
C PRO A 35 -6.02 -1.96 13.81
N THR A 36 -7.30 -1.61 13.69
CA THR A 36 -8.23 -1.59 14.84
C THR A 36 -8.67 -2.99 15.29
N LYS A 37 -8.45 -3.99 14.44
CA LYS A 37 -8.82 -5.39 14.68
C LYS A 37 -7.59 -6.29 14.76
N GLN A 38 -6.58 -5.84 15.51
CA GLN A 38 -5.31 -6.57 15.68
C GLN A 38 -4.67 -6.95 14.33
N TYR A 39 -4.66 -6.01 13.38
CA TYR A 39 -4.16 -6.21 12.02
C TYR A 39 -4.81 -7.37 11.26
N LYS A 40 -6.10 -7.63 11.49
CA LYS A 40 -6.88 -8.61 10.71
C LYS A 40 -6.71 -8.35 9.21
N VAL A 41 -6.26 -9.38 8.48
CA VAL A 41 -6.15 -9.35 7.02
C VAL A 41 -7.53 -9.21 6.40
N MET A 42 -7.71 -8.17 5.59
CA MET A 42 -8.95 -7.88 4.88
C MET A 42 -8.87 -8.19 3.38
N LYS A 43 -7.68 -8.08 2.78
CA LYS A 43 -7.42 -8.44 1.38
C LYS A 43 -5.99 -8.93 1.26
N THR A 44 -5.80 -10.01 0.53
CA THR A 44 -4.49 -10.55 0.13
C THR A 44 -4.39 -10.44 -1.38
N ILE A 45 -3.36 -9.77 -1.88
CA ILE A 45 -3.08 -9.59 -3.31
C ILE A 45 -1.74 -10.27 -3.57
N PRO A 46 -1.71 -11.39 -4.31
CA PRO A 46 -0.43 -11.96 -4.74
C PRO A 46 0.34 -10.96 -5.60
N LEU A 47 1.65 -10.85 -5.38
CA LEU A 47 2.46 -9.86 -6.12
C LEU A 47 2.47 -10.12 -7.62
N TYR A 48 2.33 -11.38 -8.07
CA TYR A 48 2.18 -11.70 -9.50
C TYR A 48 0.88 -11.15 -10.14
N ASN A 49 -0.08 -10.71 -9.33
CA ASN A 49 -1.30 -10.05 -9.79
C ASN A 49 -1.17 -8.53 -9.86
N LEU A 50 -0.08 -7.95 -9.34
CA LEU A 50 0.20 -6.53 -9.56
C LEU A 50 0.73 -6.33 -10.98
N THR A 51 0.15 -5.37 -11.70
CA THR A 51 0.54 -5.00 -13.06
C THR A 51 1.36 -3.73 -13.11
N GLY A 52 1.25 -2.89 -12.08
CA GLY A 52 1.99 -1.63 -12.01
C GLY A 52 1.64 -0.82 -10.76
N LEU A 53 2.29 0.33 -10.65
CA LEU A 53 2.13 1.27 -9.55
C LEU A 53 2.06 2.69 -10.12
N SER A 54 1.04 3.45 -9.71
CA SER A 54 0.97 4.90 -9.97
C SER A 54 1.10 5.65 -8.66
N VAL A 55 1.78 6.79 -8.68
CA VAL A 55 2.00 7.64 -7.50
C VAL A 55 1.69 9.09 -7.83
N SER A 56 1.23 9.85 -6.83
CA SER A 56 1.14 11.31 -6.96
C SER A 56 2.49 11.96 -6.73
N ASN A 57 2.70 13.12 -7.35
CA ASN A 57 3.82 14.02 -7.06
C ASN A 57 3.49 15.01 -5.92
N GLY A 58 2.36 14.84 -5.24
CA GLY A 58 1.83 15.74 -4.22
C GLY A 58 2.27 15.39 -2.80
N LYS A 59 1.79 16.20 -1.85
CA LYS A 59 2.02 15.98 -0.40
C LYS A 59 1.10 14.90 0.21
N ASP A 60 0.17 14.40 -0.58
CA ASP A 60 -0.85 13.43 -0.19
C ASP A 60 -0.33 11.98 -0.12
N GLN A 61 0.87 11.74 -0.64
CA GLN A 61 1.52 10.43 -0.69
C GLN A 61 0.59 9.32 -1.27
N LEU A 62 -0.15 9.66 -2.34
CA LEU A 62 -1.09 8.74 -2.97
C LEU A 62 -0.35 7.68 -3.77
N VAL A 63 -0.79 6.43 -3.60
CA VAL A 63 -0.30 5.26 -4.32
C VAL A 63 -1.50 4.45 -4.81
N VAL A 64 -1.44 4.05 -6.08
CA VAL A 64 -2.37 3.11 -6.70
C VAL A 64 -1.61 1.85 -7.05
N PHE A 65 -2.02 0.72 -6.47
CA PHE A 65 -1.55 -0.60 -6.85
C PHE A 65 -2.50 -1.17 -7.89
N HIS A 66 -2.05 -1.26 -9.14
CA HIS A 66 -2.85 -1.78 -10.25
C HIS A 66 -2.86 -3.31 -10.23
N THR A 67 -4.04 -3.92 -10.35
CA THR A 67 -4.20 -5.38 -10.34
C THR A 67 -4.77 -5.91 -11.65
N LYS A 68 -4.40 -7.14 -12.03
CA LYS A 68 -4.90 -7.83 -13.24
C LYS A 68 -6.44 -7.92 -13.32
N ASP A 69 -7.11 -7.93 -12.18
CA ASP A 69 -8.57 -8.02 -12.08
C ASP A 69 -9.28 -6.66 -12.04
N ASN A 70 -8.56 -5.56 -12.29
CA ASN A 70 -9.05 -4.18 -12.23
C ASN A 70 -9.68 -3.79 -10.87
N LYS A 71 -9.29 -4.47 -9.79
CA LYS A 71 -9.70 -4.17 -8.41
C LYS A 71 -8.55 -3.51 -7.66
N ASP A 72 -8.10 -2.39 -8.21
CA ASP A 72 -6.96 -1.62 -7.74
C ASP A 72 -7.09 -1.25 -6.25
N LEU A 73 -5.94 -1.20 -5.58
CA LEU A 73 -5.85 -0.70 -4.22
C LEU A 73 -5.33 0.73 -4.23
N ILE A 74 -6.18 1.67 -3.83
CA ILE A 74 -5.87 3.10 -3.76
C ILE A 74 -5.70 3.49 -2.29
N VAL A 75 -4.52 4.02 -1.95
CA VAL A 75 -4.16 4.38 -0.57
C VAL A 75 -3.27 5.61 -0.54
N CYS A 76 -3.40 6.42 0.50
CA CYS A 76 -2.43 7.45 0.86
C CYS A 76 -1.54 6.92 1.98
N LEU A 77 -0.22 6.95 1.80
CA LEU A 77 0.73 6.57 2.83
C LEU A 77 0.71 7.62 3.96
N PHE A 78 0.68 7.17 5.21
CA PHE A 78 0.55 8.06 6.36
C PHE A 78 1.34 7.52 7.56
N SER A 79 2.23 8.35 8.10
CA SER A 79 2.88 8.10 9.40
C SER A 79 2.11 8.79 10.52
N LYS A 80 1.80 8.06 11.59
CA LYS A 80 1.13 8.58 12.80
C LYS A 80 1.99 9.56 13.62
N GLN A 81 3.28 9.66 13.32
CA GLN A 81 4.23 10.58 13.95
C GLN A 81 4.92 11.42 12.86
N PRO A 82 5.30 12.67 13.14
CA PRO A 82 5.70 13.61 12.11
C PRO A 82 7.04 13.17 11.53
N THR A 83 6.98 12.59 10.34
CA THR A 83 8.13 12.55 9.44
C THR A 83 7.68 13.33 8.22
N HIS A 84 8.27 14.49 7.98
CA HIS A 84 8.10 15.27 6.74
C HIS A 84 8.62 14.52 5.50
N GLU A 85 8.88 13.23 5.63
CA GLU A 85 9.52 12.36 4.66
C GLU A 85 8.47 11.56 3.90
N SER A 86 8.63 11.57 2.58
CA SER A 86 7.82 10.75 1.69
C SER A 86 8.24 9.29 1.79
N ARG A 87 7.29 8.41 2.11
CA ARG A 87 7.49 6.95 2.11
C ARG A 87 7.32 6.34 0.72
N ILE A 88 6.90 7.13 -0.29
CA ILE A 88 6.76 6.68 -1.68
C ILE A 88 8.10 6.17 -2.22
N GLY A 89 9.20 6.89 -1.96
CA GLY A 89 10.52 6.52 -2.47
C GLY A 89 10.98 5.14 -1.97
N GLU A 90 10.82 4.87 -0.68
CA GLU A 90 11.09 3.56 -0.08
C GLU A 90 10.22 2.47 -0.71
N LEU A 91 8.89 2.69 -0.79
CA LEU A 91 7.97 1.71 -1.38
C LEU A 91 8.34 1.37 -2.83
N VAL A 92 8.56 2.39 -3.67
CA VAL A 92 8.92 2.22 -5.07
C VAL A 92 10.26 1.51 -5.19
N GLY A 93 11.28 1.95 -4.46
CA GLY A 93 12.62 1.37 -4.51
C GLY A 93 12.63 -0.10 -4.11
N VAL A 94 11.93 -0.46 -3.04
CA VAL A 94 11.82 -1.85 -2.57
C VAL A 94 11.08 -2.73 -3.59
N LEU A 95 9.94 -2.26 -4.12
CA LEU A 95 9.17 -3.04 -5.09
C LEU A 95 9.93 -3.21 -6.41
N VAL A 96 10.50 -2.13 -6.95
CA VAL A 96 11.32 -2.19 -8.17
C VAL A 96 12.48 -3.16 -7.97
N ASN A 97 13.18 -3.12 -6.83
CA ASN A 97 14.27 -4.06 -6.56
C ASN A 97 13.79 -5.52 -6.45
N HIS A 98 12.58 -5.76 -5.95
CA HIS A 98 12.01 -7.10 -5.83
C HIS A 98 11.57 -7.70 -7.17
N PHE A 99 11.04 -6.88 -8.09
CA PHE A 99 10.57 -7.31 -9.41
C PHE A 99 11.65 -7.31 -10.51
N LYS A 100 12.92 -7.03 -10.18
CA LYS A 100 14.04 -7.13 -11.11
C LYS A 100 14.18 -8.52 -11.73
#